data_AF-A0A522P9I5-F1
#
_entry.id   AF-A0A522P9I5-F1
#
_cell.length_a   1.000
_cell.length_b   1.000
_cell.length_c   1.000
_cell.angle_alpha   90.00
_cell.angle_beta   90.00
_cell.angle_gamma   90.00
#
_symmetry.space_group_name_H-M   'P 1'
#
loop_
_entity.id
_entity.type
_entity.pdbx_description
1 polymer ?
#
loop_
_entity_poly.entity_id
_entity_poly.type
_entity_poly.pdbx_seq_one_letter_code
_entity_poly.pdbx_strand_id
1 'polypeptide(L)'
;MSVHLASADVFELLHHYGIRTTPRFYASTIEDIVTFARGGRVLLRADDGEGTPIVVEAEGEEQVRRAYERLWPFAAQREPALLLALRDPLEGTHISIHATFGGRGEPLLTLSVGKAAGGDVPERTSQACPVGEDEAIAMIERLRGRQAIVHGTQGKSMLAHLLVRASRLFVGQDLTEMRLAPIVLHGNTYEVVDATMAARHSVEVPRELARRAHDVKGYYKPSGRQ
;
A
#
# COMPACT_ATOMS: atom_id res chain seq x y z
N MET A 1 -8.27 1.98 21.40
CA MET A 1 -8.85 2.21 20.08
C MET A 1 -7.71 2.47 19.12
N SER A 2 -7.66 1.78 17.99
CA SER A 2 -6.69 2.06 16.92
C SER A 2 -7.22 3.18 16.03
N VAL A 3 -6.33 4.01 15.51
CA VAL A 3 -6.62 5.09 14.56
C VAL A 3 -6.07 4.66 13.20
N HIS A 4 -6.94 4.63 12.19
CA HIS A 4 -6.51 4.41 10.81
C HIS A 4 -5.83 5.65 10.27
N LEU A 5 -4.66 5.46 9.64
CA LEU A 5 -3.92 6.56 9.02
C LEU A 5 -4.60 6.95 7.72
N ALA A 6 -4.57 8.25 7.39
CA ALA A 6 -5.04 8.73 6.10
C ALA A 6 -4.19 8.15 4.97
N SER A 7 -4.81 7.94 3.82
CA SER A 7 -4.16 7.49 2.58
C SER A 7 -2.83 8.18 2.30
N ALA A 8 -2.82 9.52 2.36
CA ALA A 8 -1.63 10.32 2.06
C ALA A 8 -0.48 10.03 3.02
N ASP A 9 -0.78 9.94 4.31
CA ASP A 9 0.20 9.69 5.37
C ASP A 9 0.83 8.29 5.24
N VAL A 10 0.01 7.26 4.97
CA VAL A 10 0.49 5.89 4.71
C VAL A 10 1.52 5.89 3.59
N PHE A 11 1.19 6.55 2.48
CA PHE A 11 1.98 6.56 1.27
C PHE A 11 3.24 7.45 1.35
N GLU A 12 3.25 8.45 2.21
CA GLU A 12 4.45 9.21 2.57
C GLU A 12 5.37 8.40 3.50
N LEU A 13 4.82 7.68 4.48
CA LEU A 13 5.61 6.78 5.33
C LEU A 13 6.31 5.69 4.51
N LEU A 14 5.60 5.05 3.56
CA LEU A 14 6.22 4.09 2.66
C LEU A 14 7.41 4.71 1.91
N HIS A 15 7.25 5.92 1.39
CA HIS A 15 8.32 6.62 0.69
C HIS A 15 9.51 6.93 1.62
N HIS A 16 9.26 7.44 2.82
CA HIS A 16 10.27 7.74 3.82
C HIS A 16 11.11 6.51 4.21
N TYR A 17 10.48 5.34 4.31
CA TYR A 17 11.14 4.07 4.57
C TYR A 17 11.77 3.42 3.31
N GLY A 18 11.79 4.14 2.18
CA GLY A 18 12.35 3.66 0.92
C GLY A 18 11.57 2.51 0.31
N ILE A 19 10.28 2.37 0.62
CA ILE A 19 9.40 1.35 0.06
C ILE A 19 8.78 1.91 -1.24
N ARG A 20 9.08 1.26 -2.36
CA ARG A 20 8.58 1.67 -3.68
C ARG A 20 7.09 1.40 -3.81
N THR A 21 6.36 2.38 -4.32
CA THR A 21 4.91 2.28 -4.57
C THR A 21 4.61 2.51 -6.05
N THR A 22 3.47 1.99 -6.49
CA THR A 22 2.93 2.27 -7.83
C THR A 22 2.69 3.78 -8.01
N PRO A 23 2.69 4.32 -9.25
CA PRO A 23 2.22 5.67 -9.51
C PRO A 23 0.82 5.89 -8.95
N ARG A 24 0.62 7.03 -8.31
CA ARG A 24 -0.61 7.40 -7.61
C ARG A 24 -0.98 8.84 -7.88
N PHE A 25 -2.27 9.16 -7.80
CA PHE A 25 -2.76 10.50 -8.00
C PHE A 25 -4.00 10.77 -7.13
N TYR A 26 -4.04 11.93 -6.47
CA TYR A 26 -5.22 12.39 -5.75
C TYR A 26 -6.05 13.29 -6.66
N ALA A 27 -7.25 12.84 -7.03
CA ALA A 27 -8.11 13.53 -7.95
C ALA A 27 -9.34 14.12 -7.26
N SER A 28 -9.68 15.35 -7.62
CA SER A 28 -10.94 16.00 -7.27
C SER A 28 -11.93 16.05 -8.44
N THR A 29 -11.54 15.58 -9.63
CA THR A 29 -12.38 15.60 -10.83
C THR A 29 -12.30 14.27 -11.58
N ILE A 30 -13.35 13.97 -12.32
CA ILE A 30 -13.43 12.77 -13.16
C ILE A 30 -12.45 12.85 -14.33
N GLU A 31 -12.21 14.04 -14.90
CA GLU A 31 -11.28 14.26 -16.00
C GLU A 31 -9.83 13.94 -15.61
N ASP A 32 -9.43 14.28 -14.39
CA ASP A 32 -8.09 13.95 -13.89
C ASP A 32 -7.90 12.44 -13.78
N ILE A 33 -8.91 11.73 -13.28
CA ILE A 33 -8.88 10.26 -13.16
C ILE A 33 -8.87 9.60 -14.53
N VAL A 34 -9.72 10.04 -15.46
CA VAL A 34 -9.74 9.53 -16.83
C VAL A 34 -8.39 9.74 -17.50
N THR A 35 -7.79 10.93 -17.32
CA THR A 35 -6.46 11.24 -17.85
C THR A 35 -5.40 10.33 -17.26
N PHE A 36 -5.42 10.12 -15.94
CA PHE A 36 -4.53 9.18 -15.27
C PHE A 36 -4.77 7.75 -15.79
N ALA A 37 -6.01 7.30 -15.95
CA ALA A 37 -6.35 5.96 -16.40
C ALA A 37 -5.97 5.63 -17.86
N ARG A 38 -5.62 6.62 -18.69
CA ARG A 38 -5.09 6.37 -20.05
C ARG A 38 -3.85 5.48 -20.08
N GLY A 39 -3.09 5.45 -18.98
CA GLY A 39 -1.92 4.58 -18.81
C GLY A 39 -2.23 3.11 -18.48
N GLY A 40 -3.50 2.68 -18.48
CA GLY A 40 -3.92 1.31 -18.17
C GLY A 40 -4.84 1.22 -16.96
N ARG A 41 -5.10 -0.01 -16.50
CA ARG A 41 -5.98 -0.31 -15.36
C ARG A 41 -5.65 0.49 -14.10
N VAL A 42 -6.69 0.93 -13.39
CA VAL A 42 -6.56 1.69 -12.15
C VAL A 42 -7.43 1.11 -11.04
N LEU A 43 -6.99 1.31 -9.80
CA LEU A 43 -7.79 1.13 -8.60
C LEU A 43 -8.18 2.52 -8.11
N LEU A 44 -9.48 2.77 -7.98
CA LEU A 44 -10.01 3.98 -7.36
C LEU A 44 -10.39 3.69 -5.93
N ARG A 45 -9.96 4.56 -5.02
CA ARG A 45 -10.18 4.43 -3.59
C ARG A 45 -10.82 5.68 -3.02
N ALA A 46 -11.88 5.48 -2.23
CA ALA A 46 -12.45 6.50 -1.35
C ALA A 46 -12.24 6.09 0.10
N ASP A 47 -11.78 7.02 0.93
CA ASP A 47 -11.73 6.82 2.38
C ASP A 47 -13.11 7.18 2.97
N ASP A 48 -13.75 6.23 3.64
CA ASP A 48 -15.17 6.31 4.00
C ASP A 48 -15.47 7.00 5.34
N GLY A 49 -14.47 7.30 6.17
CA GLY A 49 -14.75 7.75 7.55
C GLY A 49 -14.39 6.71 8.59
N GLU A 50 -14.77 5.47 8.30
CA GLU A 50 -14.95 4.39 9.28
C GLU A 50 -13.79 3.38 9.26
N GLY A 51 -12.80 3.62 8.39
CA GLY A 51 -11.49 2.98 8.44
C GLY A 51 -11.30 1.87 7.41
N THR A 52 -12.36 1.47 6.70
CA THR A 52 -12.24 0.51 5.60
C THR A 52 -12.48 1.23 4.27
N PRO A 53 -11.42 1.53 3.51
CA PRO A 53 -11.60 2.24 2.26
C PRO A 53 -12.41 1.42 1.24
N ILE A 54 -13.24 2.09 0.46
CA ILE A 54 -13.97 1.48 -0.64
C ILE A 54 -13.09 1.53 -1.88
N VAL A 55 -12.78 0.36 -2.45
CA VAL A 55 -11.90 0.22 -3.61
C VAL A 55 -12.70 -0.34 -4.79
N VAL A 56 -12.55 0.27 -5.96
CA VAL A 56 -13.15 -0.18 -7.22
C VAL A 56 -12.07 -0.26 -8.29
N GLU A 57 -11.94 -1.43 -8.91
CA GLU A 57 -11.07 -1.62 -10.07
C GLU A 57 -11.78 -1.12 -11.33
N ALA A 58 -11.07 -0.41 -12.20
CA ALA A 58 -11.63 0.12 -13.44
C ALA A 58 -10.60 0.09 -14.56
N GLU A 59 -11.06 -0.27 -15.76
CA GLU A 59 -10.27 -0.24 -16.99
C GLU A 59 -11.04 0.44 -18.12
N GLY A 60 -10.40 1.39 -18.79
CA GLY A 60 -11.01 2.20 -19.83
C GLY A 60 -11.94 3.30 -19.27
N GLU A 61 -12.22 4.29 -20.12
CA GLU A 61 -12.90 5.51 -19.71
C GLU A 61 -14.29 5.25 -19.10
N GLU A 62 -15.11 4.40 -19.72
CA GLU A 62 -16.47 4.12 -19.26
C GLU A 62 -16.50 3.51 -17.85
N GLN A 63 -15.64 2.51 -17.58
CA GLN A 63 -15.58 1.89 -16.25
C GLN A 63 -15.06 2.87 -15.20
N VAL A 64 -14.09 3.71 -15.57
CA VAL A 64 -13.54 4.75 -14.70
C VAL A 64 -14.62 5.76 -14.32
N ARG A 65 -15.46 6.19 -15.28
CA ARG A 65 -16.57 7.10 -15.00
C ARG A 65 -17.57 6.50 -14.03
N ARG A 66 -17.99 5.25 -14.24
CA ARG A 66 -18.89 4.53 -13.32
C ARG A 66 -18.28 4.34 -11.93
N ALA A 67 -16.99 4.02 -11.86
CA ALA A 67 -16.28 3.88 -10.59
C ALA A 67 -16.20 5.22 -9.84
N TYR A 68 -15.96 6.33 -10.56
CA TYR A 68 -16.01 7.68 -9.98
C TYR A 68 -17.39 8.00 -9.41
N GLU A 69 -18.45 7.86 -10.21
CA GLU A 69 -19.82 8.14 -9.77
C GLU A 69 -20.23 7.32 -8.55
N ARG A 70 -19.77 6.07 -8.47
CA ARG A 70 -20.00 5.20 -7.31
C ARG A 70 -19.24 5.65 -6.07
N LEU A 71 -18.00 6.13 -6.21
CA LEU A 71 -17.12 6.45 -5.08
C LEU A 71 -17.21 7.90 -4.61
N TRP A 72 -17.56 8.82 -5.50
CA TRP A 72 -17.61 10.26 -5.23
C TRP A 72 -18.51 10.63 -4.02
N PRO A 73 -19.70 10.03 -3.82
CA PRO A 73 -20.52 10.31 -2.65
C PRO A 73 -19.83 10.05 -1.31
N PHE A 74 -18.84 9.16 -1.27
CA PHE A 74 -18.05 8.88 -0.06
C PHE A 74 -16.91 9.89 0.09
N ALA A 75 -16.18 10.16 -1.00
CA ALA A 75 -15.08 11.14 -0.99
C ALA A 75 -15.57 12.56 -0.68
N ALA A 76 -16.75 12.94 -1.19
CA ALA A 76 -17.34 14.26 -0.99
C ALA A 76 -17.75 14.56 0.46
N GLN A 77 -17.80 13.55 1.35
CA GLN A 77 -18.08 13.73 2.77
C GLN A 77 -16.86 14.21 3.57
N ARG A 78 -15.70 14.34 2.91
CA ARG A 78 -14.44 14.73 3.54
C ARG A 78 -13.89 16.01 2.94
N GLU A 79 -13.14 16.75 3.75
CA GLU A 79 -12.39 17.91 3.30
C GLU A 79 -10.88 17.64 3.39
N PRO A 80 -10.13 17.76 2.27
CA PRO A 80 -10.61 17.98 0.90
C PRO A 80 -11.30 16.74 0.29
N ALA A 81 -12.29 16.96 -0.57
CA ALA A 81 -12.98 15.90 -1.30
C ALA A 81 -12.09 15.33 -2.41
N LEU A 82 -11.43 14.20 -2.12
CA LEU A 82 -10.45 13.57 -3.01
C LEU A 82 -10.69 12.07 -3.13
N LEU A 83 -10.48 11.56 -4.35
CA LEU A 83 -10.32 10.14 -4.62
C LEU A 83 -8.84 9.84 -4.85
N LEU A 84 -8.38 8.70 -4.35
CA LEU A 84 -7.06 8.19 -4.67
C LEU A 84 -7.17 7.26 -5.88
N ALA A 85 -6.45 7.59 -6.95
CA ALA A 85 -6.26 6.71 -8.10
C ALA A 85 -4.86 6.06 -8.02
N LEU A 86 -4.83 4.73 -8.08
CA LEU A 86 -3.62 3.92 -8.06
C LEU A 86 -3.50 3.18 -9.39
N ARG A 87 -2.30 3.14 -9.97
CA ARG A 87 -2.05 2.28 -11.14
C ARG A 87 -2.02 0.82 -10.70
N ASP A 88 -2.82 -0.03 -11.36
CA ASP A 88 -2.74 -1.48 -11.18
C ASP A 88 -1.78 -2.07 -12.21
N PRO A 89 -0.62 -2.64 -11.80
CA PRO A 89 0.31 -3.27 -12.72
C PRO A 89 -0.31 -4.52 -13.34
N LEU A 90 -0.26 -4.63 -14.67
CA LEU A 90 -0.90 -5.73 -15.42
C LEU A 90 -0.14 -7.07 -15.30
N GLU A 91 1.15 -7.05 -15.00
CA GLU A 91 2.03 -8.21 -15.02
C GLU A 91 2.88 -8.32 -13.75
N GLY A 92 3.16 -9.55 -13.31
CA GLY A 92 4.06 -9.85 -12.21
C GLY A 92 3.47 -10.81 -11.18
N THR A 93 4.30 -11.26 -10.24
CA THR A 93 3.83 -12.13 -9.16
C THR A 93 3.25 -11.30 -8.03
N HIS A 94 2.02 -11.59 -7.63
CA HIS A 94 1.35 -10.88 -6.54
C HIS A 94 1.70 -11.51 -5.20
N ILE A 95 2.17 -10.68 -4.28
CA ILE A 95 2.35 -11.03 -2.87
C ILE A 95 1.61 -10.01 -1.99
N SER A 96 1.50 -10.30 -0.70
CA SER A 96 1.08 -9.33 0.31
C SER A 96 1.91 -9.48 1.57
N ILE A 97 2.12 -8.36 2.25
CA ILE A 97 2.74 -8.31 3.57
C ILE A 97 1.72 -7.77 4.56
N HIS A 98 1.48 -8.48 5.65
CA HIS A 98 0.61 -8.06 6.74
C HIS A 98 1.39 -8.14 8.05
N ALA A 99 1.40 -7.06 8.82
CA ALA A 99 2.03 -7.00 10.13
C ALA A 99 1.01 -6.64 11.20
N THR A 100 1.06 -7.37 12.31
CA THR A 100 0.18 -7.25 13.47
C THR A 100 0.93 -7.65 14.73
N PHE A 101 0.29 -7.59 15.90
CA PHE A 101 0.83 -8.18 17.12
C PHE A 101 0.27 -9.58 17.36
N GLY A 102 1.14 -10.52 17.74
CA GLY A 102 0.79 -11.86 18.17
C GLY A 102 0.10 -11.89 19.53
N GLY A 103 -0.33 -13.08 19.94
CA GLY A 103 -1.08 -13.27 21.20
C GLY A 103 -0.28 -12.94 22.46
N ARG A 104 1.05 -12.79 22.38
CA ARG A 104 1.92 -12.37 23.49
C ARG A 104 2.42 -10.93 23.33
N GLY A 105 1.88 -10.18 22.37
CA GLY A 105 2.27 -8.79 22.09
C GLY A 105 3.57 -8.65 21.30
N GLU A 106 4.07 -9.73 20.70
CA GLU A 106 5.23 -9.72 19.81
C GLU A 106 4.84 -9.22 18.41
N PRO A 107 5.65 -8.39 17.74
CA PRO A 107 5.34 -7.93 16.38
C PRO A 107 5.54 -9.09 15.40
N LEU A 108 4.47 -9.47 14.70
CA LEU A 108 4.45 -10.53 13.70
C LEU A 108 4.33 -9.93 12.30
N LEU A 109 5.09 -10.49 11.37
CA LEU A 109 4.98 -10.21 9.95
C LEU A 109 4.57 -11.49 9.22
N THR A 110 3.58 -11.37 8.35
CA THR A 110 3.02 -12.42 7.52
C THR A 110 3.25 -12.08 6.06
N LEU A 111 3.93 -12.96 5.33
CA LEU A 111 4.11 -12.88 3.89
C LEU A 111 3.17 -13.90 3.25
N SER A 112 2.34 -13.46 2.30
CA SER A 112 1.45 -14.33 1.53
C SER A 112 1.69 -14.20 0.03
N VAL A 113 1.59 -15.32 -0.69
CA VAL A 113 1.82 -15.40 -2.14
C VAL A 113 0.52 -15.79 -2.85
N GLY A 114 0.21 -15.10 -3.94
CA GLY A 114 -0.97 -15.34 -4.77
C GLY A 114 -2.07 -14.28 -4.61
N LYS A 115 -3.00 -14.26 -5.56
CA LYS A 115 -4.24 -13.47 -5.48
C LYS A 115 -5.28 -14.29 -4.71
N ALA A 116 -6.01 -13.66 -3.79
CA ALA A 116 -7.14 -14.30 -3.10
C ALA A 116 -8.33 -14.61 -4.02
N ALA A 117 -8.27 -14.24 -5.29
CA ALA A 117 -9.32 -14.47 -6.29
C ALA A 117 -9.07 -15.80 -7.02
N GLY A 118 -9.78 -16.86 -6.63
CA GLY A 118 -9.72 -18.14 -7.34
C GLY A 118 -9.93 -19.43 -6.54
N GLY A 119 -10.35 -19.38 -5.28
CA GLY A 119 -10.65 -20.59 -4.49
C GLY A 119 -9.42 -21.32 -3.91
N ASP A 120 -8.22 -21.04 -4.40
CA ASP A 120 -6.98 -21.50 -3.78
C ASP A 120 -6.60 -20.62 -2.58
N VAL A 121 -6.29 -21.28 -1.46
CA VAL A 121 -5.82 -20.59 -0.25
C VAL A 121 -4.40 -20.06 -0.53
N PRO A 122 -4.16 -18.74 -0.43
CA PRO A 122 -2.83 -18.20 -0.66
C PRO A 122 -1.84 -18.81 0.32
N GLU A 123 -0.68 -19.24 -0.20
CA GLU A 123 0.38 -19.74 0.65
C GLU A 123 0.89 -18.59 1.51
N ARG A 124 1.06 -18.84 2.81
CA ARG A 124 1.50 -17.84 3.78
C ARG A 124 2.51 -18.38 4.77
N THR A 125 3.40 -17.51 5.21
CA THR A 125 4.35 -17.75 6.29
C THR A 125 4.33 -16.56 7.24
N SER A 126 4.40 -16.83 8.53
CA SER A 126 4.39 -15.80 9.57
C SER A 126 5.54 -16.03 10.54
N GLN A 127 6.16 -14.96 11.00
CA GLN A 127 7.18 -15.00 12.05
C GLN A 127 7.27 -13.64 12.76
N ALA A 128 8.09 -13.56 13.80
CA ALA A 128 8.48 -12.28 14.38
C ALA A 128 9.07 -11.35 13.30
N CYS A 129 8.79 -10.06 13.38
CA CYS A 129 9.26 -9.06 12.42
C CYS A 129 10.78 -9.17 12.23
N PRO A 130 11.27 -9.50 11.01
CA PRO A 130 12.69 -9.67 10.78
C PRO A 130 13.47 -8.36 10.99
N VAL A 131 14.51 -8.41 11.82
CA VAL A 131 15.38 -7.23 12.08
C VAL A 131 16.54 -7.13 11.08
N GLY A 132 16.86 -8.23 10.41
CA GLY A 132 17.95 -8.34 9.44
C GLY A 132 17.61 -9.24 8.25
N GLU A 133 18.51 -9.24 7.25
CA GLU A 133 18.30 -9.95 5.99
C GLU A 133 18.25 -11.46 6.17
N ASP A 134 19.08 -12.04 7.05
CA ASP A 134 19.11 -13.49 7.27
C ASP A 134 17.76 -14.03 7.77
N GLU A 135 17.13 -13.32 8.70
CA GLU A 135 15.79 -13.67 9.21
C GLU A 135 14.71 -13.51 8.14
N ALA A 136 14.81 -12.48 7.31
CA ALA A 136 13.89 -12.26 6.20
C ALA A 136 14.07 -13.33 5.11
N ILE A 137 15.30 -13.73 4.81
CA ILE A 137 15.61 -14.83 3.88
C ILE A 137 15.06 -16.14 4.42
N ALA A 138 15.26 -16.44 5.70
CA ALA A 138 14.70 -17.63 6.35
C ALA A 138 13.17 -17.65 6.26
N MET A 139 12.50 -16.50 6.35
CA MET A 139 11.07 -16.37 6.13
C MET A 139 10.67 -16.78 4.72
N ILE A 140 11.35 -16.23 3.70
CA ILE A 140 11.10 -16.50 2.28
C ILE A 140 11.30 -17.99 1.97
N GLU A 141 12.33 -18.61 2.54
CA GLU A 141 12.64 -20.03 2.32
C GLU A 141 11.58 -21.00 2.87
N ARG A 142 10.74 -20.55 3.82
CA ARG A 142 9.62 -21.36 4.34
C ARG A 142 8.46 -21.46 3.34
N LEU A 143 8.41 -20.62 2.31
CA LEU A 143 7.40 -20.70 1.26
C LEU A 143 7.77 -21.82 0.28
N ARG A 144 6.85 -22.76 0.09
CA ARG A 144 6.92 -23.81 -0.93
C ARG A 144 6.99 -23.18 -2.32
N GLY A 145 6.17 -22.15 -2.57
CA GLY A 145 6.12 -21.37 -3.81
C GLY A 145 7.22 -20.32 -3.97
N ARG A 146 8.29 -20.34 -3.17
CA ARG A 146 9.35 -19.31 -3.22
C ARG A 146 9.98 -19.12 -4.60
N GLN A 147 10.04 -20.16 -5.43
CA GLN A 147 10.57 -20.06 -6.79
C GLN A 147 9.74 -19.14 -7.70
N ALA A 148 8.45 -18.97 -7.41
CA ALA A 148 7.56 -18.08 -8.16
C ALA A 148 7.72 -16.59 -7.78
N ILE A 149 8.30 -16.30 -6.62
CA ILE A 149 8.50 -14.92 -6.11
C ILE A 149 9.97 -14.52 -6.07
N VAL A 150 10.89 -15.47 -6.17
CA VAL A 150 12.34 -15.27 -6.12
C VAL A 150 12.95 -15.64 -7.46
N HIS A 151 13.17 -14.65 -8.32
CA HIS A 151 13.90 -14.81 -9.59
C HIS A 151 15.43 -14.77 -9.37
N GLY A 152 15.95 -15.71 -8.60
CA GLY A 152 17.38 -15.80 -8.28
C GLY A 152 17.82 -15.00 -7.06
N THR A 153 19.14 -14.80 -6.91
CA THR A 153 19.74 -14.17 -5.71
C THR A 153 19.34 -12.71 -5.54
N GLN A 154 19.23 -11.96 -6.65
CA GLN A 154 18.82 -10.55 -6.62
C GLN A 154 17.37 -10.38 -6.16
N GLY A 155 16.43 -11.15 -6.72
CA GLY A 155 15.03 -11.12 -6.28
C GLY A 155 14.86 -11.51 -4.81
N LYS A 156 15.66 -12.47 -4.32
CA LYS A 156 15.67 -12.85 -2.90
C LYS A 156 16.11 -11.69 -2.00
N SER A 157 17.25 -11.07 -2.33
CA SER A 157 17.81 -9.96 -1.55
C SER A 157 16.86 -8.76 -1.56
N MET A 158 16.27 -8.43 -2.71
CA MET A 158 15.25 -7.39 -2.83
C MET A 158 14.05 -7.64 -1.92
N LEU A 159 13.47 -8.85 -1.95
CA LEU A 159 12.33 -9.19 -1.10
C LEU A 159 12.72 -9.19 0.38
N ALA A 160 13.92 -9.67 0.74
CA ALA A 160 14.43 -9.61 2.10
C ALA A 160 14.55 -8.16 2.59
N HIS A 161 15.10 -7.25 1.76
CA HIS A 161 15.17 -5.82 2.06
C HIS A 161 13.79 -5.20 2.27
N LEU A 162 12.81 -5.55 1.44
CA LEU A 162 11.44 -5.10 1.61
C LEU A 162 10.85 -5.57 2.95
N LEU A 163 11.03 -6.84 3.32
CA LEU A 163 10.53 -7.38 4.59
C LEU A 163 11.16 -6.69 5.80
N VAL A 164 12.47 -6.39 5.76
CA VAL A 164 13.16 -5.65 6.81
C VAL A 164 12.67 -4.20 6.89
N ARG A 165 12.47 -3.52 5.75
CA ARG A 165 11.93 -2.15 5.72
C ARG A 165 10.50 -2.10 6.25
N ALA A 166 9.65 -3.04 5.85
CA ALA A 166 8.30 -3.18 6.35
C ALA A 166 8.29 -3.42 7.88
N SER A 167 9.17 -4.28 8.38
CA SER A 167 9.34 -4.52 9.82
C SER A 167 9.75 -3.27 10.58
N ARG A 168 10.74 -2.53 10.06
CA ARG A 168 11.20 -1.26 10.65
C ARG A 168 10.12 -0.19 10.64
N LEU A 169 9.31 -0.13 9.59
CA LEU A 169 8.17 0.78 9.50
C LEU A 169 7.12 0.43 10.56
N PHE A 170 6.71 -0.84 10.62
CA PHE A 170 5.71 -1.32 11.57
C PHE A 170 6.10 -1.05 13.02
N VAL A 171 7.30 -1.47 13.42
CA VAL A 171 7.79 -1.31 14.80
C VAL A 171 8.16 0.14 15.08
N GLY A 172 8.80 0.83 14.14
CA GLY A 172 9.32 2.18 14.34
C GLY A 172 8.24 3.27 14.43
N GLN A 173 7.07 3.04 13.84
CA GLN A 173 5.92 3.96 13.90
C GLN A 173 4.85 3.52 14.91
N ASP A 174 5.13 2.51 15.74
CA ASP A 174 4.20 1.92 16.71
C ASP A 174 2.82 1.59 16.10
N LEU A 175 2.86 0.98 14.90
CA LEU A 175 1.66 0.59 14.19
C LEU A 175 1.03 -0.62 14.88
N THR A 176 -0.30 -0.64 15.02
CA THR A 176 -1.05 -1.82 15.46
C THR A 176 -1.32 -2.79 14.33
N GLU A 177 -1.44 -2.27 13.12
CA GLU A 177 -1.67 -3.04 11.91
C GLU A 177 -1.05 -2.34 10.71
N MET A 178 -0.43 -3.12 9.82
CA MET A 178 0.03 -2.65 8.52
C MET A 178 -0.27 -3.72 7.48
N ARG A 179 -0.91 -3.34 6.38
CA ARG A 179 -1.16 -4.20 5.23
C ARG A 179 -0.61 -3.54 3.98
N LEU A 180 0.29 -4.24 3.30
CA LEU A 180 0.82 -3.87 1.99
C LEU A 180 0.29 -4.91 0.99
N ALA A 181 -0.75 -4.56 0.24
CA ALA A 181 -1.43 -5.49 -0.65
C ALA A 181 -2.25 -4.77 -1.72
N PRO A 182 -2.11 -5.14 -3.02
CA PRO A 182 -1.13 -6.08 -3.53
C PRO A 182 0.27 -5.45 -3.59
N ILE A 183 1.29 -6.30 -3.54
CA ILE A 183 2.65 -5.97 -3.96
C ILE A 183 2.91 -6.79 -5.22
N VAL A 184 3.32 -6.13 -6.29
CA VAL A 184 3.64 -6.79 -7.56
C VAL A 184 5.15 -6.89 -7.71
N LEU A 185 5.63 -8.11 -7.94
CA LEU A 185 7.05 -8.40 -8.17
C LEU A 185 7.32 -8.46 -9.68
N HIS A 186 8.37 -7.76 -10.12
CA HIS A 186 8.84 -7.74 -11.51
C HIS A 186 10.33 -8.08 -11.55
N GLY A 187 10.69 -9.34 -11.81
CA GLY A 187 12.10 -9.76 -11.92
C GLY A 187 12.95 -9.37 -10.70
N ASN A 188 13.57 -8.18 -10.76
CA ASN A 188 14.45 -7.60 -9.75
C ASN A 188 13.92 -6.32 -9.07
N THR A 189 12.64 -5.95 -9.28
CA THR A 189 11.99 -4.82 -8.61
C THR A 189 10.61 -5.23 -8.10
N TYR A 190 10.02 -4.39 -7.25
CA TYR A 190 8.64 -4.53 -6.79
C TYR A 190 7.95 -3.18 -6.75
N GLU A 191 6.62 -3.20 -6.71
CA GLU A 191 5.80 -2.02 -6.45
C GLU A 191 4.67 -2.38 -5.48
N VAL A 192 4.56 -1.64 -4.38
CA VAL A 192 3.38 -1.68 -3.49
C VAL A 192 2.25 -0.91 -4.19
N VAL A 193 1.18 -1.60 -4.53
CA VAL A 193 0.04 -1.01 -5.24
C VAL A 193 -0.85 -0.28 -4.25
N ASP A 194 -1.23 -0.96 -3.17
CA ASP A 194 -2.09 -0.39 -2.14
C ASP A 194 -1.57 -0.75 -0.73
N ALA A 195 -1.91 0.12 0.23
CA ALA A 195 -1.52 -0.02 1.61
C ALA A 195 -2.52 0.62 2.57
N THR A 196 -2.67 -0.02 3.73
CA THR A 196 -3.42 0.49 4.87
C THR A 196 -2.61 0.32 6.16
N MET A 197 -2.77 1.26 7.10
CA MET A 197 -2.09 1.23 8.39
C MET A 197 -3.02 1.73 9.48
N ALA A 198 -2.86 1.17 10.67
CA ALA A 198 -3.49 1.65 11.89
C ALA A 198 -2.46 1.74 13.00
N ALA A 199 -2.59 2.73 13.88
CA ALA A 199 -1.70 2.96 15.01
C ALA A 199 -2.51 3.20 16.29
N ARG A 200 -1.87 3.07 17.46
CA ARG A 200 -2.53 3.40 18.74
C ARG A 200 -2.68 4.91 18.91
N HIS A 201 -1.78 5.67 18.31
CA HIS A 201 -1.59 7.10 18.52
C HIS A 201 -1.43 7.80 17.16
N SER A 202 -1.49 9.12 17.16
CA SER A 202 -1.14 9.90 15.96
C SER A 202 0.31 9.63 15.60
N VAL A 203 0.55 9.26 14.35
CA VAL A 203 1.89 9.00 13.80
C VAL A 203 2.43 10.30 13.21
N GLU A 204 3.66 10.65 13.55
CA GLU A 204 4.33 11.79 12.93
C GLU A 204 4.85 11.39 11.55
N VAL A 205 4.37 12.07 10.51
CA VAL A 205 4.77 11.80 9.13
C VAL A 205 5.81 12.83 8.71
N PRO A 206 7.06 12.42 8.39
CA PRO A 206 8.07 13.34 7.87
C PRO A 206 7.61 13.94 6.54
N ARG A 207 7.18 15.19 6.56
CA ARG A 207 6.74 15.90 5.34
C ARG A 207 7.93 16.61 4.71
N GLU A 208 8.53 16.01 3.70
CA GLU A 208 9.47 16.74 2.83
C GLU A 208 8.71 17.78 2.00
N LEU A 209 8.62 19.00 2.54
CA LEU A 209 7.89 20.15 1.98
C LEU A 209 8.37 20.62 0.59
N ALA A 210 9.41 20.04 -0.02
CA ALA A 210 10.12 20.68 -1.13
C ALA A 210 9.99 20.03 -2.52
N ARG A 211 9.43 18.82 -2.69
CA ARG A 211 9.56 18.10 -3.98
C ARG A 211 8.27 17.76 -4.74
N ARG A 212 7.07 18.00 -4.18
CA ARG A 212 5.82 17.45 -4.76
C ARG A 212 4.69 18.45 -5.02
N ALA A 213 5.02 19.69 -5.36
CA ALA A 213 4.05 20.61 -5.98
C ALA A 213 3.50 20.11 -7.33
N HIS A 214 4.05 19.01 -7.88
CA HIS A 214 3.65 18.42 -9.16
C HIS A 214 2.72 17.18 -9.04
N ASP A 215 2.62 16.54 -7.87
CA ASP A 215 1.73 15.37 -7.66
C ASP A 215 0.33 15.78 -7.18
N VAL A 216 0.17 17.05 -6.79
CA VAL A 216 -1.09 17.65 -6.39
C VAL A 216 -1.20 18.96 -7.15
N LYS A 217 -2.08 19.05 -8.15
CA LYS A 217 -2.50 20.36 -8.66
C LYS A 217 -3.24 21.09 -7.53
N GLY A 218 -2.48 21.83 -6.71
CA GLY A 218 -2.93 23.06 -6.05
C GLY A 218 -3.75 23.00 -4.76
N TYR A 219 -3.73 21.94 -3.92
CA TYR A 219 -4.69 21.89 -2.79
C TYR A 219 -4.18 21.58 -1.37
N TYR A 220 -2.87 21.48 -1.12
CA TYR A 220 -2.44 21.39 0.28
C TYR A 220 -2.22 22.78 0.90
N LYS A 221 -3.27 23.35 1.52
CA LYS A 221 -3.09 24.36 2.56
C LYS A 221 -2.83 23.63 3.87
N PRO A 222 -1.67 23.84 4.53
CA PRO A 222 -1.43 23.23 5.82
C PRO A 222 -2.50 23.69 6.80
N SER A 223 -3.12 22.76 7.50
CA SER A 223 -3.86 23.04 8.73
C SER A 223 -2.86 23.43 9.82
N GLY A 224 -2.28 24.61 9.66
CA GLY A 224 -1.66 25.36 10.74
C GLY A 224 -2.66 26.42 11.17
N ARG A 225 -3.07 26.36 12.44
CA ARG A 225 -3.54 27.46 13.32
C ARG A 225 -4.15 26.82 14.57
N GLN A 226 -3.81 27.18 15.80
CA GLN A 226 -3.02 28.27 16.38
C GLN A 226 -2.28 27.77 17.61
#